data_AF-C9JNY5-F1
#
_entry.id   AF-C9JNY5-F1
#
_cell.length_a   1.000
_cell.length_b   1.000
_cell.length_c   1.000
_cell.angle_alpha   90.00
_cell.angle_beta   90.00
_cell.angle_gamma   90.00
#
_symmetry.space_group_name_H-M   'P 1'
#
loop_
_entity.id
_entity.type
_entity.pdbx_description
1 polymer ?
#
loop_
_entity_poly.entity_id
_entity_poly.type
_entity_poly.pdbx_seq_one_letter_code
_entity_poly.pdbx_strand_id
1 'polypeptide(L)'
;MGRVFLTGEKANSILKRYPRANGFFEEIRQGNIERECKEEFCTFEEAREAFENNEKTKEFWSTYTKAQQGESNRGSDWFQFYLTFPLIFGLFIILLVIFLIWRCFLRNKTRRQT
;
A
#
# COMPACT_ATOMS: atom_id res chain seq x y z
N MET A 1 7.79 14.43 53.48
CA MET A 1 8.41 14.01 52.20
C MET A 1 7.30 13.83 51.18
N GLY A 2 7.05 14.85 50.34
CA GLY A 2 6.00 14.80 49.32
C GLY A 2 6.37 13.81 48.22
N ARG A 3 5.42 12.99 47.79
CA ARG A 3 5.60 12.07 46.65
C ARG A 3 5.85 12.90 45.39
N VAL A 4 7.05 12.80 44.83
CA VAL A 4 7.48 13.50 43.60
C VAL A 4 6.82 12.88 42.35
N PHE A 5 6.33 11.65 42.44
CA PHE A 5 5.65 10.94 41.36
C PHE A 5 4.18 10.65 41.68
N LEU A 6 3.33 10.78 40.66
CA LEU A 6 1.92 10.37 40.72
C LEU A 6 1.80 8.85 40.75
N THR A 7 0.69 8.33 41.31
CA THR A 7 0.34 6.91 41.18
C THR A 7 0.05 6.58 39.72
N GLY A 8 0.31 5.34 39.28
CA GLY A 8 0.12 4.93 37.88
C GLY A 8 -1.28 5.23 37.34
N GLU A 9 -2.32 4.99 38.14
CA GLU A 9 -3.71 5.36 37.80
C GLU A 9 -3.88 6.87 37.54
N LYS A 10 -3.28 7.71 38.39
CA LYS A 10 -3.36 9.17 38.28
C LYS A 10 -2.48 9.70 37.16
N ALA A 11 -1.32 9.08 36.91
CA ALA A 11 -0.46 9.41 35.78
C ALA A 11 -1.16 9.08 34.44
N ASN A 12 -1.80 7.92 34.31
CA ASN A 12 -2.55 7.52 33.12
C ASN A 12 -3.79 8.39 32.85
N SER A 13 -4.35 9.01 33.89
CA SER A 13 -5.44 9.99 33.74
C SER A 13 -5.00 11.31 33.11
N ILE A 14 -3.70 11.65 33.22
CA ILE A 14 -3.10 12.89 32.68
C ILE A 14 -2.35 12.63 31.37
N LEU A 15 -1.60 11.53 31.30
CA LEU A 15 -0.80 11.08 30.14
C LEU A 15 -1.52 9.92 29.45
N LYS A 16 -2.63 10.20 28.79
CA LYS A 16 -3.37 9.20 28.01
C LYS A 16 -2.65 8.95 26.69
N ARG A 17 -1.67 8.04 26.66
CA ARG A 17 -1.08 7.56 25.39
C ARG A 17 -2.13 6.64 24.75
N TYR A 18 -2.72 7.05 23.65
CA TYR A 18 -3.55 6.15 22.86
C TYR A 18 -2.63 5.10 22.24
N PRO A 19 -2.95 3.80 22.37
CA PRO A 19 -2.16 2.77 21.71
C PRO A 19 -2.16 3.06 20.22
N ARG A 20 -0.96 3.06 19.61
CA ARG A 20 -0.90 3.26 18.16
C ARG A 20 -1.37 1.97 17.50
N ALA A 21 -2.28 2.10 16.55
CA ALA A 21 -2.98 0.97 15.97
C ALA A 21 -2.11 0.24 14.92
N ASN A 22 -1.09 -0.47 15.38
CA ASN A 22 -0.44 -1.52 14.62
C ASN A 22 -0.63 -2.83 15.41
N GLY A 23 -1.27 -3.83 14.80
CA GLY A 23 -1.41 -5.21 15.28
C GLY A 23 -2.10 -5.48 16.64
N PHE A 24 -2.83 -6.59 16.74
CA PHE A 24 -3.28 -7.06 18.06
C PHE A 24 -2.05 -7.53 18.86
N PHE A 25 -1.73 -6.82 19.95
CA PHE A 25 -0.57 -7.04 20.85
C PHE A 25 0.83 -6.63 20.32
N GLU A 26 0.92 -5.78 19.30
CA GLU A 26 2.22 -5.37 18.77
C GLU A 26 3.06 -4.62 19.81
N GLU A 27 2.44 -3.78 20.65
CA GLU A 27 3.12 -3.04 21.73
C GLU A 27 3.74 -3.94 22.83
N ILE A 28 3.44 -5.25 22.88
CA ILE A 28 4.11 -6.19 23.81
C ILE A 28 5.45 -6.65 23.23
N ARG A 29 5.60 -6.63 21.91
CA ARG A 29 6.82 -7.09 21.24
C ARG A 29 7.89 -6.01 21.33
N GLN A 30 9.14 -6.43 21.47
CA GLN A 30 10.27 -5.52 21.39
C GLN A 30 10.42 -4.99 19.95
N GLY A 31 10.69 -3.69 19.83
CA GLY A 31 10.94 -3.00 18.57
C GLY A 31 12.06 -3.65 17.78
N ASN A 32 11.84 -3.90 16.48
CA ASN A 32 12.81 -4.53 15.60
C ASN A 32 12.77 -3.90 14.20
N ILE A 33 13.88 -3.28 13.78
CA ILE A 33 13.97 -2.56 12.49
C ILE A 33 13.78 -3.47 11.27
N GLU A 34 14.24 -4.73 11.33
CA GLU A 34 14.06 -5.67 10.22
C GLU A 34 12.56 -5.96 10.02
N ARG A 35 11.89 -6.38 11.10
CA ARG A 35 10.46 -6.73 11.07
C ARG A 35 9.59 -5.51 10.78
N GLU A 36 9.74 -4.45 11.56
CA GLU A 36 8.77 -3.34 11.54
C GLU A 36 8.99 -2.40 10.35
N CYS A 37 10.23 -2.16 9.95
CA CYS A 37 10.53 -1.12 8.95
C CYS A 37 11.03 -1.66 7.60
N LYS A 38 11.49 -2.92 7.50
CA LYS A 38 11.93 -3.50 6.22
C LYS A 38 10.94 -4.52 5.68
N GLU A 39 10.44 -5.41 6.53
CA GLU A 39 9.36 -6.34 6.17
C GLU A 39 8.00 -5.63 6.15
N GLU A 40 7.79 -4.70 7.08
CA GLU A 40 6.56 -3.93 7.23
C GLU A 40 6.79 -2.41 7.02
N PHE A 41 5.70 -1.66 6.98
CA PHE A 41 5.74 -0.20 6.94
C PHE A 41 5.68 0.35 8.36
N CYS A 42 6.73 1.07 8.79
CA CYS A 42 6.81 1.61 10.13
C CYS A 42 6.63 3.13 10.19
N THR A 43 6.17 3.58 11.36
CA THR A 43 6.16 4.97 11.77
C THR A 43 7.51 5.41 12.32
N PHE A 44 7.75 6.72 12.37
CA PHE A 44 8.99 7.26 12.95
C PHE A 44 9.19 6.83 14.40
N GLU A 45 8.10 6.66 15.16
CA GLU A 45 8.21 6.24 16.56
C GLU A 45 8.65 4.79 16.67
N GLU A 46 8.13 3.87 15.85
CA GLU A 46 8.56 2.47 15.87
C GLU A 46 10.05 2.35 15.53
N ALA A 47 10.51 3.09 14.52
CA ALA A 47 11.93 3.21 14.24
C ALA A 47 12.72 3.79 15.43
N ARG A 48 12.16 4.78 16.16
CA ARG A 48 12.79 5.35 17.36
C ARG A 48 12.87 4.35 18.51
N GLU A 49 11.82 3.58 18.72
CA GLU A 49 11.72 2.56 19.77
C GLU A 49 12.66 1.39 19.47
N ALA A 50 12.84 1.00 18.21
CA ALA A 50 13.76 -0.06 17.83
C ALA A 50 15.26 0.35 17.87
N PHE A 51 15.60 1.63 17.64
CA PHE A 51 16.98 2.12 17.74
C PHE A 51 17.38 2.63 19.13
N GLU A 52 16.41 2.99 19.97
CA GLU A 52 16.58 3.67 21.26
C GLU A 52 17.47 4.94 21.20
N ASN A 53 17.65 5.52 20.01
CA ASN A 53 18.57 6.63 19.76
C ASN A 53 18.05 7.58 18.67
N ASN A 54 17.80 8.82 19.05
CA ASN A 54 17.22 9.83 18.16
C ASN A 54 18.08 10.19 16.94
N GLU A 55 19.41 10.15 17.05
CA GLU A 55 20.30 10.50 15.94
C GLU A 55 20.30 9.39 14.88
N LYS A 56 20.43 8.13 15.32
CA LYS A 56 20.36 6.96 14.44
C LYS A 56 19.01 6.85 13.74
N THR A 57 17.91 7.11 14.47
CA THR A 57 16.57 7.10 13.88
C THR A 57 16.41 8.17 12.81
N LYS A 58 16.93 9.39 13.01
CA LYS A 58 16.86 10.46 12.01
C LYS A 58 17.62 10.11 10.73
N GLU A 59 18.81 9.55 10.87
CA GLU A 59 19.63 9.11 9.73
C GLU A 59 18.88 8.03 8.93
N PHE A 60 18.41 6.98 9.62
CA PHE A 60 17.63 5.91 9.03
C PHE A 60 16.35 6.42 8.34
N TRP A 61 15.56 7.24 9.04
CA TRP A 61 14.27 7.74 8.57
C TRP A 61 14.39 8.56 7.28
N SER A 62 15.46 9.35 7.16
CA SER A 62 15.73 10.14 5.96
C SER A 62 15.96 9.29 4.71
N THR A 63 16.50 8.09 4.89
CA THR A 63 16.76 7.14 3.80
C THR A 63 15.51 6.31 3.51
N TYR A 64 14.84 5.85 4.57
CA TYR A 64 13.60 5.09 4.50
C TYR A 64 12.50 5.81 3.71
N THR A 65 12.21 7.07 4.07
CA THR A 65 11.17 7.88 3.41
C THR A 65 11.46 8.15 1.93
N LYS A 66 12.73 8.30 1.55
CA LYS A 66 13.13 8.46 0.14
C LYS A 66 12.89 7.19 -0.66
N ALA A 67 13.22 6.03 -0.10
CA ALA A 67 12.98 4.74 -0.74
C ALA A 67 11.47 4.51 -0.98
N GLN A 68 10.65 4.80 0.02
CA GLN A 68 9.18 4.70 -0.07
C GLN A 68 8.59 5.60 -1.16
N GLN A 69 9.07 6.84 -1.28
CA GLN A 69 8.63 7.75 -2.35
C GLN A 69 8.97 7.20 -3.75
N GLY A 70 10.13 6.54 -3.89
CA GLY A 70 10.55 5.93 -5.15
C GLY A 70 9.68 4.75 -5.58
N GLU A 71 9.27 3.91 -4.63
CA GLU A 71 8.38 2.76 -4.90
C GLU A 71 6.96 3.18 -5.25
N SER A 72 6.42 4.19 -4.56
CA SER A 72 5.09 4.73 -4.87
C SER A 72 4.98 5.22 -6.32
N ASN A 73 6.03 5.88 -6.83
CA ASN A 73 6.07 6.32 -8.23
C ASN A 73 6.07 5.14 -9.21
N ARG A 74 6.72 4.03 -8.86
CA ARG A 74 6.79 2.80 -9.68
C ARG A 74 5.45 2.06 -9.76
N GLY A 75 4.63 2.13 -8.71
CA GLY A 75 3.31 1.51 -8.67
C GLY A 75 2.27 2.17 -9.60
N SER A 76 2.42 3.47 -9.86
CA SER A 76 1.49 4.21 -10.73
C SER A 76 1.50 3.77 -12.19
N ASP A 77 2.65 3.28 -12.68
CA ASP A 77 2.85 2.89 -14.09
C ASP A 77 2.00 1.67 -14.47
N TRP A 78 1.91 0.67 -13.58
CA TRP A 78 1.11 -0.54 -13.80
C TRP A 78 -0.39 -0.28 -13.88
N PHE A 79 -0.88 0.73 -13.18
CA PHE A 79 -2.30 1.10 -13.17
C PHE A 79 -2.79 1.55 -14.55
N GLN A 80 -1.94 2.24 -15.32
CA GLN A 80 -2.28 2.68 -16.68
C GLN A 80 -2.54 1.49 -17.60
N PHE A 81 -1.73 0.43 -17.48
CA PHE A 81 -1.90 -0.79 -18.25
C PHE A 81 -3.22 -1.51 -17.91
N TYR A 82 -3.53 -1.68 -16.62
CA TYR A 82 -4.76 -2.37 -16.19
C TYR A 82 -6.05 -1.67 -16.62
N LEU A 83 -6.06 -0.35 -16.76
CA LEU A 83 -7.23 0.38 -17.26
C LEU A 83 -7.31 0.35 -18.79
N THR A 84 -6.17 0.44 -19.47
CA THR A 84 -6.13 0.61 -20.93
C THR A 84 -6.29 -0.72 -21.66
N PHE A 85 -5.68 -1.79 -21.17
CA PHE A 85 -5.74 -3.11 -21.82
C PHE A 85 -7.17 -3.67 -21.96
N PRO A 86 -8.05 -3.64 -20.93
CA PRO A 86 -9.43 -4.13 -21.07
C PRO A 86 -10.27 -3.32 -22.05
N LEU A 87 -10.06 -2.00 -22.12
CA LEU A 87 -10.77 -1.12 -23.05
C LEU A 87 -10.36 -1.40 -24.51
N ILE A 88 -9.06 -1.48 -24.77
CA ILE A 88 -8.54 -1.78 -26.11
C ILE A 88 -8.91 -3.20 -26.53
N PHE A 89 -8.70 -4.18 -25.64
CA PHE A 89 -9.02 -5.59 -25.92
C PHE A 89 -10.52 -5.78 -26.16
N GLY A 90 -11.37 -5.15 -25.34
CA GLY A 90 -12.82 -5.18 -25.51
C GLY A 90 -13.26 -4.63 -26.87
N LEU A 91 -12.74 -3.46 -27.28
CA LEU A 91 -13.03 -2.89 -28.60
C LEU A 91 -12.58 -3.80 -29.74
N PHE A 92 -11.40 -4.43 -29.61
CA PHE A 92 -10.90 -5.35 -30.63
C PHE A 92 -11.79 -6.59 -30.79
N ILE A 93 -12.26 -7.18 -29.67
CA ILE A 93 -13.19 -8.32 -29.70
C ILE A 93 -14.52 -7.93 -30.35
N ILE A 94 -15.06 -6.75 -30.04
CA ILE A 94 -16.30 -6.26 -30.65
C ILE A 94 -16.14 -6.12 -32.17
N LEU A 95 -15.03 -5.55 -32.65
CA LEU A 95 -14.76 -5.43 -34.07
C LEU A 95 -14.61 -6.78 -34.76
N LEU A 96 -13.95 -7.76 -34.13
CA LEU A 96 -13.85 -9.12 -34.67
C LEU A 96 -15.22 -9.79 -34.77
N VAL A 97 -16.08 -9.67 -33.76
CA VAL A 97 -17.43 -10.24 -33.78
C VAL A 97 -18.26 -9.60 -34.90
N ILE A 98 -18.24 -8.27 -35.03
CA ILE A 98 -18.93 -7.55 -36.11
C ILE A 98 -18.41 -8.01 -37.48
N PHE A 99 -17.09 -8.14 -37.63
CA PHE A 99 -16.49 -8.61 -38.87
C PHE A 99 -16.90 -10.05 -39.20
N LEU A 100 -16.94 -10.96 -38.22
CA LEU A 100 -17.39 -12.33 -38.40
C LEU A 100 -18.89 -12.40 -38.76
N ILE A 101 -19.73 -11.61 -38.10
CA ILE A 101 -21.16 -11.50 -38.41
C ILE A 101 -21.35 -10.95 -39.82
N TRP A 102 -20.65 -9.88 -40.18
CA TRP A 102 -20.69 -9.30 -41.52
C TRP A 102 -20.23 -10.30 -42.57
N ARG A 103 -19.13 -11.01 -42.33
CA ARG A 103 -18.63 -12.07 -43.22
C ARG A 103 -19.63 -13.22 -43.36
N CYS A 104 -20.27 -13.65 -42.27
CA CYS A 104 -21.33 -14.65 -42.28
C CYS A 104 -22.54 -14.17 -43.08
N PHE A 105 -22.94 -12.90 -42.91
CA PHE A 105 -24.05 -12.30 -43.63
C PHE A 105 -23.76 -12.15 -45.12
N LEU A 106 -22.56 -11.72 -45.48
CA LEU A 106 -22.09 -11.64 -46.87
C LEU A 106 -22.10 -13.03 -47.52
N ARG A 107 -21.54 -14.04 -46.83
CA ARG A 107 -21.54 -15.44 -47.32
C ARG A 107 -22.95 -15.99 -47.50
N ASN A 108 -23.89 -15.56 -46.66
CA ASN A 108 -25.31 -15.91 -46.79
C ASN A 108 -26.00 -15.16 -47.94
N LYS A 109 -25.65 -13.88 -48.16
CA LYS A 109 -26.18 -13.09 -49.28
C LYS A 109 -25.74 -13.64 -50.63
N THR A 110 -24.48 -14.08 -50.77
CA THR A 110 -23.98 -14.71 -51.99
C THR A 110 -24.71 -16.02 -52.30
N ARG A 111 -25.03 -16.83 -51.29
CA ARG A 111 -25.79 -18.09 -51.48
C ARG A 111 -27.27 -17.91 -51.85
N ARG A 112 -27.85 -16.73 -51.63
CA ARG A 112 -29.26 -16.45 -52.00
C ARG A 112 -29.42 -15.94 -53.43
N GLN A 113 -28.32 -15.65 -54.14
CA GLN A 113 -28.32 -15.08 -55.49
C GLN A 113 -27.86 -16.06 -56.60
N THR A 114 -27.36 -17.26 -56.24
CA THR A 114 -27.22 -18.43 -57.13
C THR A 114 -28.36 -19.40 -56.88
#